data_AF-A0A935UX87-F1
#
_entry.id   AF-A0A935UX87-F1
#
_cell.length_a   1.000
_cell.length_b   1.000
_cell.length_c   1.000
_cell.angle_alpha   90.00
_cell.angle_beta   90.00
_cell.angle_gamma   90.00
#
_symmetry.space_group_name_H-M   'P 1'
#
loop_
_entity.id
_entity.type
_entity.pdbx_description
1 polymer ?
#
loop_
_entity_poly.entity_id
_entity_poly.type
_entity_poly.pdbx_seq_one_letter_code
_entity_poly.pdbx_strand_id
1 'polypeptide(L)'
;MTPRRIPLTLMVITALWGCDGGSTGTSDGLITADYSGLVDGASWTWRDDVSTDELPAEEELLRGRYVGEGLIEIRRGERFADAAPWGFLEFDVSDGLALVAWELGDVVGEGRTPLSEDRIVDEQLVVAGRAQCVGQTFMTHDTFYATFDAAVRFDCAGGGLPGVYVFAKTVGPVAIRTNSVTLDLVAPW
;
A
#
# COMPACT_ATOMS: atom_id res chain seq x y z
N MET A 1 23.02 -22.11 83.56
CA MET A 1 23.23 -22.57 82.18
C MET A 1 21.91 -23.11 81.64
N THR A 2 21.22 -22.30 80.84
CA THR A 2 20.02 -22.68 80.09
C THR A 2 19.93 -21.72 78.90
N PRO A 3 20.06 -22.18 77.64
CA PRO A 3 20.01 -21.27 76.50
C PRO A 3 18.54 -20.96 76.13
N ARG A 4 18.16 -19.68 76.20
CA ARG A 4 16.90 -19.17 75.63
C ARG A 4 17.02 -19.14 74.10
N ARG A 5 16.13 -19.86 73.43
CA ARG A 5 15.97 -19.85 71.97
C ARG A 5 15.24 -18.57 71.55
N ILE A 6 15.84 -17.82 70.62
CA ILE A 6 15.21 -16.70 69.92
C ILE A 6 14.49 -17.29 68.70
N PRO A 7 13.18 -17.05 68.50
CA PRO A 7 12.53 -17.43 67.25
C PRO A 7 12.95 -16.48 66.12
N LEU A 8 13.56 -17.02 65.07
CA LEU A 8 13.70 -16.33 63.79
C LEU A 8 12.32 -16.24 63.14
N THR A 9 11.75 -15.03 63.09
CA THR A 9 10.61 -14.73 62.24
C THR A 9 11.10 -14.67 60.80
N LEU A 10 10.76 -15.69 60.02
CA LEU A 10 11.02 -15.76 58.59
C LEU A 10 10.06 -14.79 57.88
N MET A 11 10.58 -13.64 57.45
CA MET A 11 9.83 -12.70 56.61
C MET A 11 9.86 -13.23 55.17
N VAL A 12 8.78 -13.89 54.76
CA VAL A 12 8.58 -14.30 53.37
C VAL A 12 8.27 -13.05 52.57
N ILE A 13 9.25 -12.54 51.84
CA ILE A 13 9.04 -11.56 50.78
C ILE A 13 8.49 -12.35 49.58
N THR A 14 7.17 -12.44 49.46
CA THR A 14 6.53 -12.74 48.17
C THR A 14 6.71 -11.53 47.27
N ALA A 15 7.82 -11.51 46.53
CA ALA A 15 7.90 -10.72 45.32
C ALA A 15 6.89 -11.31 44.33
N LEU A 16 5.70 -10.71 44.28
CA LEU A 16 4.81 -10.86 43.15
C LEU A 16 5.57 -10.30 41.95
N TRP A 17 6.15 -11.20 41.16
CA TRP A 17 6.44 -10.95 39.76
C TRP A 17 5.09 -10.59 39.13
N GLY A 18 4.82 -9.30 39.02
CA GLY A 18 3.92 -8.82 38.00
C GLY A 18 4.52 -9.26 36.67
N CYS A 19 3.99 -10.35 36.12
CA CYS A 19 3.94 -10.49 34.69
C CYS A 19 3.15 -9.27 34.21
N ASP A 20 3.87 -8.21 33.87
CA ASP A 20 3.37 -7.21 32.96
C ASP A 20 3.06 -7.98 31.68
N GLY A 21 1.79 -8.37 31.56
CA GLY A 21 1.24 -8.91 30.34
C GLY A 21 1.26 -7.77 29.35
N GLY A 22 2.42 -7.54 28.76
CA GLY A 22 2.52 -6.84 27.49
C GLY A 22 1.62 -7.62 26.56
N SER A 23 0.39 -7.13 26.39
CA SER A 23 -0.38 -7.44 25.21
C SER A 23 0.50 -6.95 24.07
N THR A 24 1.27 -7.87 23.47
CA THR A 24 1.65 -7.75 22.08
C THR A 24 0.32 -7.67 21.34
N GLY A 25 -0.20 -6.45 21.27
CA GLY A 25 -1.38 -6.12 20.50
C GLY A 25 -1.08 -6.70 19.14
N THR A 26 -1.83 -7.74 18.78
CA THR A 26 -1.91 -8.18 17.41
C THR A 26 -2.35 -6.91 16.69
N SER A 27 -1.43 -6.23 16.02
CA SER A 27 -1.77 -5.11 15.17
C SER A 27 -2.79 -5.69 14.21
N ASP A 28 -4.05 -5.31 14.41
CA ASP A 28 -5.16 -5.83 13.62
C ASP A 28 -4.97 -5.22 12.23
N GLY A 29 -4.22 -5.92 11.38
CA GLY A 29 -3.80 -5.41 10.09
C GLY A 29 -5.01 -5.05 9.24
N LEU A 30 -4.85 -4.03 8.39
CA LEU A 30 -5.90 -3.60 7.47
C LEU A 30 -6.15 -4.70 6.44
N ILE A 31 -7.40 -4.87 6.02
CA ILE A 31 -7.75 -5.88 5.02
C ILE A 31 -7.27 -5.38 3.64
N THR A 32 -6.39 -6.13 2.97
CA THR A 32 -5.83 -5.73 1.66
C THR A 32 -6.92 -5.45 0.63
N ALA A 33 -7.98 -6.26 0.61
CA ALA A 33 -9.10 -6.10 -0.32
C ALA A 33 -9.79 -4.73 -0.22
N ASP A 34 -9.87 -4.14 0.98
CA ASP A 34 -10.47 -2.81 1.20
C ASP A 34 -9.68 -1.68 0.52
N TYR A 35 -8.40 -1.91 0.19
CA TYR A 35 -7.50 -0.90 -0.35
C TYR A 35 -7.16 -1.11 -1.82
N SER A 36 -7.33 -2.32 -2.37
CA SER A 36 -6.97 -2.61 -3.77
C SER A 36 -7.73 -1.74 -4.78
N GLY A 37 -9.02 -1.47 -4.54
CA GLY A 37 -9.91 -0.80 -5.48
C GLY A 37 -10.16 -1.59 -6.78
N LEU A 38 -9.75 -2.85 -6.86
CA LEU A 38 -9.88 -3.71 -8.04
C LEU A 38 -11.27 -4.35 -8.08
N VAL A 39 -12.28 -3.53 -8.32
CA VAL A 39 -13.69 -3.93 -8.43
C VAL A 39 -14.25 -3.57 -9.80
N ASP A 40 -15.24 -4.34 -10.27
CA ASP A 40 -15.86 -4.13 -11.57
C ASP A 40 -16.34 -2.68 -11.75
N GLY A 41 -15.91 -2.04 -12.83
CA GLY A 41 -16.23 -0.65 -13.14
C GLY A 41 -15.33 0.38 -12.49
N ALA A 42 -14.37 -0.01 -11.62
CA ALA A 42 -13.42 0.93 -11.03
C ALA A 42 -12.61 1.66 -12.11
N SER A 43 -12.42 2.96 -11.89
CA SER A 43 -11.69 3.80 -12.81
C SER A 43 -10.97 4.95 -12.11
N TRP A 44 -9.91 5.42 -12.76
CA TRP A 44 -9.01 6.42 -12.21
C TRP A 44 -8.61 7.40 -13.32
N THR A 45 -8.43 8.66 -12.94
CA THR A 45 -7.78 9.64 -13.79
C THR A 45 -6.54 10.15 -13.09
N TRP A 46 -5.39 9.99 -13.74
CA TRP A 46 -4.10 10.44 -13.25
C TRP A 46 -3.50 11.53 -14.14
N ARG A 47 -2.64 12.33 -13.54
CA ARG A 47 -1.61 13.13 -14.21
C ARG A 47 -0.25 12.44 -14.08
N ASP A 48 0.66 12.74 -15.00
CA ASP A 48 2.02 12.19 -15.00
C ASP A 48 3.15 13.23 -15.14
N ASP A 49 2.81 14.51 -15.08
CA ASP A 49 3.71 15.65 -15.30
C ASP A 49 4.39 16.18 -14.02
N VAL A 50 4.14 15.57 -12.86
CA VAL A 50 4.70 15.93 -11.53
C VAL A 50 4.30 17.32 -11.01
N SER A 51 3.66 18.15 -11.83
CA SER A 51 3.23 19.50 -11.46
C SER A 51 2.11 19.44 -10.43
N THR A 52 2.05 20.44 -9.55
CA THR A 52 0.99 20.62 -8.56
C THR A 52 0.19 21.90 -8.78
N ASP A 53 0.60 22.72 -9.74
CA ASP A 53 0.16 24.12 -9.82
C ASP A 53 -1.07 24.30 -10.71
N GLU A 54 -1.20 23.48 -11.75
CA GLU A 54 -2.30 23.53 -12.72
C GLU A 54 -2.72 22.12 -13.11
N LEU A 55 -4.00 21.94 -13.45
CA LEU A 55 -4.46 20.70 -14.10
C LEU A 55 -3.92 20.65 -15.53
N PRO A 56 -3.34 19.53 -15.97
CA PRO A 56 -3.04 19.33 -17.39
C PRO A 56 -4.29 19.45 -18.25
N ALA A 57 -4.10 19.65 -19.56
CA ALA A 57 -5.21 19.60 -20.49
C ALA A 57 -5.88 18.21 -20.45
N GLU A 58 -7.19 18.14 -20.69
CA GLU A 58 -7.96 16.89 -20.57
C GLU A 58 -7.42 15.78 -21.49
N GLU A 59 -6.86 16.14 -22.65
CA GLU A 59 -6.20 15.24 -23.59
C GLU A 59 -4.86 14.68 -23.10
N GLU A 60 -4.22 15.32 -22.13
CA GLU A 60 -2.95 14.89 -21.55
C GLU A 60 -3.15 13.91 -20.39
N LEU A 61 -4.36 13.85 -19.82
CA LEU A 61 -4.68 12.99 -18.68
C LEU A 61 -4.66 11.50 -19.03
N LEU A 62 -4.23 10.70 -18.06
CA LEU A 62 -4.22 9.25 -18.11
C LEU A 62 -5.50 8.70 -17.47
N ARG A 63 -6.21 7.83 -18.18
CA ARG A 63 -7.44 7.19 -17.75
C ARG A 63 -7.18 5.71 -17.52
N GLY A 64 -7.23 5.30 -16.26
CA GLY A 64 -7.19 3.90 -15.83
C GLY A 64 -8.59 3.32 -15.75
N ARG A 65 -8.76 2.07 -16.19
CA ARG A 65 -9.98 1.29 -15.96
C ARG A 65 -9.64 -0.14 -15.58
N TYR A 66 -10.28 -0.64 -14.53
CA TYR A 66 -10.23 -2.04 -14.19
C TYR A 66 -11.03 -2.86 -15.21
N VAL A 67 -10.39 -3.85 -15.82
CA VAL A 67 -10.98 -4.69 -16.87
C VAL A 67 -11.13 -6.16 -16.46
N GLY A 68 -10.88 -6.49 -15.20
CA GLY A 68 -11.00 -7.84 -14.64
C GLY A 68 -9.65 -8.49 -14.35
N GLU A 69 -9.67 -9.56 -13.56
CA GLU A 69 -8.50 -10.40 -13.25
C GLU A 69 -7.26 -9.62 -12.78
N GLY A 70 -7.47 -8.53 -12.03
CA GLY A 70 -6.37 -7.69 -11.53
C GLY A 70 -5.77 -6.72 -12.56
N LEU A 71 -6.28 -6.68 -13.79
CA LEU A 71 -5.77 -5.82 -14.86
C LEU A 71 -6.43 -4.43 -14.85
N ILE A 72 -5.58 -3.39 -14.86
CA ILE A 72 -5.93 -2.01 -15.12
C ILE A 72 -5.36 -1.62 -16.48
N GLU A 73 -6.22 -1.31 -17.45
CA GLU A 73 -5.81 -0.71 -18.72
C GLU A 73 -5.68 0.80 -18.57
N ILE A 74 -4.63 1.40 -19.13
CA ILE A 74 -4.34 2.83 -19.06
C ILE A 74 -4.28 3.42 -20.46
N ARG A 75 -5.03 4.52 -20.66
CA ARG A 75 -5.10 5.25 -21.93
C ARG A 75 -4.87 6.74 -21.71
N ARG A 76 -4.34 7.45 -22.71
CA ARG A 76 -4.17 8.91 -22.67
C ARG A 76 -5.22 9.61 -23.52
N GLY A 77 -5.97 10.54 -22.92
CA GLY A 77 -6.96 11.34 -23.60
C GLY A 77 -8.17 11.73 -22.74
N GLU A 78 -9.05 12.55 -23.32
CA GLU A 78 -10.23 13.10 -22.64
C GLU A 78 -11.19 12.01 -22.11
N ARG A 79 -11.38 10.93 -22.88
CA ARG A 79 -12.32 9.85 -22.55
C ARG A 79 -11.68 8.51 -22.79
N PHE A 80 -11.86 7.56 -21.87
CA PHE A 80 -11.31 6.22 -22.01
C PHE A 80 -11.68 5.53 -23.34
N ALA A 81 -12.92 5.71 -23.82
CA ALA A 81 -13.40 5.09 -25.04
C ALA A 81 -12.64 5.52 -26.31
N ASP A 82 -12.21 6.78 -26.34
CA ASP A 82 -11.59 7.42 -27.51
C ASP A 82 -10.08 7.68 -27.30
N ALA A 83 -9.58 7.49 -26.08
CA ALA A 83 -8.20 7.70 -25.68
C ALA A 83 -7.24 6.67 -26.32
N ALA A 84 -6.01 7.11 -26.58
CA ALA A 84 -4.96 6.26 -27.13
C ALA A 84 -4.43 5.29 -26.05
N PRO A 85 -4.14 4.02 -26.39
CA PRO A 85 -3.44 3.12 -25.48
C PRO A 85 -2.13 3.74 -24.99
N TRP A 86 -1.88 3.63 -23.69
CA TRP A 86 -0.66 4.14 -23.07
C TRP A 86 0.06 3.10 -22.22
N GLY A 87 -0.66 2.16 -21.61
CA GLY A 87 -0.05 1.09 -20.85
C GLY A 87 -1.05 0.28 -20.02
N PHE A 88 -0.55 -0.47 -19.04
CA PHE A 88 -1.36 -1.28 -18.13
C PHE A 88 -0.63 -1.57 -16.80
N LEU A 89 -1.39 -2.00 -15.81
CA LEU A 89 -0.91 -2.58 -14.56
C LEU A 89 -1.66 -3.87 -14.30
N GLU A 90 -0.94 -4.97 -14.08
CA GLU A 90 -1.53 -6.26 -13.75
C GLU A 90 -1.19 -6.65 -12.31
N PHE A 91 -2.21 -6.85 -11.50
CA PHE A 91 -2.10 -7.23 -10.09
C PHE A 91 -2.52 -8.66 -9.86
N ASP A 92 -1.75 -9.40 -9.08
CA ASP A 92 -2.15 -10.66 -8.48
C ASP A 92 -2.79 -10.38 -7.11
N VAL A 93 -4.03 -10.85 -6.94
CA VAL A 93 -4.84 -10.69 -5.73
C VAL A 93 -5.19 -12.02 -5.05
N SER A 94 -4.59 -13.14 -5.46
CA SER A 94 -4.95 -14.47 -4.90
C SER A 94 -4.54 -14.61 -3.43
N ASP A 95 -3.34 -14.13 -3.11
CA ASP A 95 -2.68 -14.28 -1.81
C ASP A 95 -2.16 -12.92 -1.30
N GLY A 96 -2.98 -11.88 -1.46
CA GLY A 96 -2.66 -10.51 -1.05
C GLY A 96 -2.76 -9.51 -2.16
N LEU A 97 -1.77 -8.63 -2.31
CA LEU A 97 -1.68 -7.68 -3.42
C LEU A 97 -0.25 -7.63 -3.92
N ALA A 98 -0.04 -7.96 -5.19
CA ALA A 98 1.25 -7.85 -5.84
C ALA A 98 1.11 -7.34 -7.27
N LEU A 99 1.93 -6.38 -7.69
CA LEU A 99 2.05 -6.03 -9.11
C LEU A 99 2.91 -7.10 -9.80
N VAL A 100 2.42 -7.69 -10.89
CA VAL A 100 3.08 -8.82 -11.59
C VAL A 100 3.53 -8.50 -13.00
N ALA A 101 2.88 -7.54 -13.67
CA ALA A 101 3.30 -7.01 -14.96
C ALA A 101 2.87 -5.54 -15.10
N TRP A 102 3.62 -4.78 -15.90
CA TRP A 102 3.35 -3.37 -16.12
C TRP A 102 3.84 -2.87 -17.48
N GLU A 103 3.11 -1.89 -17.99
CA GLU A 103 3.53 -0.99 -19.06
C GLU A 103 3.12 0.42 -18.61
N LEU A 104 4.10 1.25 -18.30
CA LEU A 104 3.90 2.64 -17.86
C LEU A 104 4.72 3.54 -18.78
N GLY A 105 4.16 3.93 -19.92
CA GLY A 105 4.89 4.62 -20.98
C GLY A 105 6.09 3.77 -21.43
N ASP A 106 7.30 4.30 -21.28
CA ASP A 106 8.53 3.60 -21.67
C ASP A 106 9.02 2.57 -20.63
N VAL A 107 8.36 2.48 -19.47
CA VAL A 107 8.72 1.51 -18.41
C VAL A 107 7.88 0.25 -18.58
N VAL A 108 8.48 -0.78 -19.17
CA VAL A 108 7.83 -2.08 -19.43
C VAL A 108 8.54 -3.17 -18.65
N GLY A 109 7.78 -4.09 -18.06
CA GLY A 109 8.38 -5.23 -17.37
C GLY A 109 7.39 -6.21 -16.78
N GLU A 110 7.95 -7.35 -16.38
CA GLU A 110 7.27 -8.41 -15.65
C GLU A 110 8.10 -8.77 -14.42
N GLY A 111 7.42 -9.12 -13.34
CA GLY A 111 8.04 -9.50 -12.08
C GLY A 111 7.13 -9.20 -10.90
N ARG A 112 7.38 -9.84 -9.75
CA ARG A 112 6.51 -9.68 -8.58
C ARG A 112 7.00 -8.54 -7.69
N THR A 113 6.23 -7.46 -7.57
CA THR A 113 6.36 -6.44 -6.53
C THR A 113 5.34 -6.75 -5.42
N PRO A 114 5.76 -7.34 -4.27
CA PRO A 114 4.85 -7.84 -3.26
C PRO A 114 4.41 -6.72 -2.30
N LEU A 115 3.26 -6.09 -2.56
CA LEU A 115 2.80 -4.93 -1.77
C LEU A 115 2.32 -5.37 -0.39
N SER A 116 1.44 -6.36 -0.34
CA SER A 116 0.93 -6.92 0.92
C SER A 116 0.54 -8.39 0.79
N GLU A 117 0.39 -9.05 1.93
CA GLU A 117 -0.28 -10.35 2.05
C GLU A 117 -1.81 -10.13 2.15
N ASP A 118 -2.55 -11.02 2.79
CA ASP A 118 -4.00 -10.86 3.03
C ASP A 118 -4.33 -9.63 3.88
N ARG A 119 -3.38 -9.20 4.72
CA ARG A 119 -3.45 -8.00 5.54
C ARG A 119 -2.26 -7.07 5.29
N ILE A 120 -2.51 -5.78 5.52
CA ILE A 120 -1.51 -4.73 5.53
C ILE A 120 -1.22 -4.41 6.99
N VAL A 121 -0.02 -4.78 7.43
CA VAL A 121 0.48 -4.47 8.78
C VAL A 121 1.49 -3.34 8.67
N ASP A 122 1.38 -2.38 9.60
CA ASP A 122 2.28 -1.23 9.66
C ASP A 122 3.75 -1.66 9.81
N GLU A 123 4.61 -1.06 9.01
CA GLU A 123 6.06 -1.32 8.94
C GLU A 123 6.43 -2.78 8.61
N GLN A 124 5.47 -3.59 8.14
CA GLN A 124 5.76 -4.96 7.71
C GLN A 124 6.56 -4.96 6.41
N LEU A 125 7.68 -5.69 6.43
CA LEU A 125 8.47 -6.01 5.25
C LEU A 125 7.88 -7.26 4.57
N VAL A 126 7.45 -7.11 3.32
CA VAL A 126 7.03 -8.21 2.46
C VAL A 126 8.09 -8.45 1.39
N VAL A 127 8.49 -9.70 1.18
CA VAL A 127 9.60 -10.07 0.29
C VAL A 127 9.18 -11.14 -0.71
N ALA A 128 9.55 -10.97 -1.98
CA ALA A 128 9.36 -11.95 -3.04
C ALA A 128 10.59 -11.97 -3.97
N GLY A 129 11.41 -13.02 -3.85
CA GLY A 129 12.66 -13.11 -4.60
C GLY A 129 13.61 -11.97 -4.23
N ARG A 130 13.86 -11.06 -5.18
CA ARG A 130 14.67 -9.85 -4.97
C ARG A 130 13.83 -8.61 -4.66
N ALA A 131 12.53 -8.66 -4.84
CA ALA A 131 11.62 -7.54 -4.59
C ALA A 131 11.26 -7.50 -3.10
N GLN A 132 11.17 -6.30 -2.55
CA GLN A 132 10.74 -6.08 -1.19
C GLN A 132 9.93 -4.80 -1.09
N CYS A 133 8.91 -4.78 -0.24
CA CYS A 133 8.11 -3.59 0.05
C CYS A 133 7.90 -3.45 1.56
N VAL A 134 7.86 -2.20 2.04
CA VAL A 134 7.47 -1.88 3.42
C VAL A 134 6.19 -1.07 3.39
N GLY A 135 5.16 -1.55 4.09
CA GLY A 135 3.86 -0.88 4.22
C GLY A 135 3.85 0.16 5.34
N GLN A 136 3.21 1.30 5.11
CA GLN A 136 2.88 2.32 6.12
C GLN A 136 1.36 2.54 6.09
N THR A 137 0.71 2.46 7.24
CA THR A 137 -0.76 2.48 7.39
C THR A 137 -1.26 3.75 8.06
N PHE A 138 -2.57 4.00 8.01
CA PHE A 138 -3.25 5.12 8.66
C PHE A 138 -2.63 6.50 8.38
N MET A 139 -2.14 6.68 7.16
CA MET A 139 -1.59 7.95 6.73
C MET A 139 -2.61 8.76 5.96
N THR A 140 -2.50 10.07 6.10
CA THR A 140 -3.14 11.03 5.21
C THR A 140 -2.30 11.14 3.93
N HIS A 141 -2.95 11.10 2.77
CA HIS A 141 -2.31 11.36 1.49
C HIS A 141 -3.07 12.41 0.68
N ASP A 142 -2.37 13.47 0.30
CA ASP A 142 -2.90 14.52 -0.56
C ASP A 142 -2.62 14.20 -2.03
N THR A 143 -3.65 14.32 -2.83
CA THR A 143 -3.58 14.29 -4.31
C THR A 143 -4.15 15.60 -4.83
N PHE A 144 -4.00 15.87 -6.14
CA PHE A 144 -4.68 17.01 -6.75
C PHE A 144 -6.20 16.96 -6.56
N TYR A 145 -6.78 15.75 -6.56
CA TYR A 145 -8.21 15.56 -6.42
C TYR A 145 -8.74 15.85 -5.01
N ALA A 146 -8.15 15.20 -4.01
CA ALA A 146 -8.62 15.20 -2.63
C ALA A 146 -7.54 14.74 -1.64
N THR A 147 -7.81 14.97 -0.37
CA THR A 147 -7.10 14.41 0.77
C THR A 147 -7.75 13.08 1.18
N PHE A 148 -6.95 12.02 1.30
CA PHE A 148 -7.38 10.70 1.76
C PHE A 148 -6.86 10.43 3.16
N ASP A 149 -7.74 10.42 4.17
CA ASP A 149 -7.38 10.17 5.58
C ASP A 149 -7.12 8.68 5.90
N ALA A 150 -7.43 7.79 4.94
CA ALA A 150 -7.23 6.36 5.05
C ALA A 150 -6.47 5.85 3.83
N ALA A 151 -5.17 6.17 3.76
CA ALA A 151 -4.27 5.65 2.76
C ALA A 151 -3.25 4.66 3.36
N VAL A 152 -2.69 3.84 2.49
CA VAL A 152 -1.53 2.99 2.76
C VAL A 152 -0.46 3.29 1.72
N ARG A 153 0.78 3.40 2.16
CA ARG A 153 1.95 3.58 1.29
C ARG A 153 2.82 2.34 1.33
N PHE A 154 3.29 1.91 0.18
CA PHE A 154 4.28 0.86 0.03
C PHE A 154 5.55 1.44 -0.58
N ASP A 155 6.65 1.39 0.16
CA ASP A 155 7.98 1.72 -0.35
C ASP A 155 8.67 0.44 -0.82
N CYS A 156 8.77 0.29 -2.15
CA CYS A 156 9.26 -0.92 -2.79
C CYS A 156 10.63 -0.74 -3.44
N ALA A 157 11.48 -1.75 -3.30
CA ALA A 157 12.85 -1.76 -3.82
C ALA A 157 13.27 -3.15 -4.30
N GLY A 158 14.39 -3.20 -5.03
CA GLY A 158 15.03 -4.44 -5.48
C GLY A 158 14.46 -4.94 -6.82
N GLY A 159 14.02 -6.19 -6.85
CA GLY A 159 13.33 -6.78 -8.01
C GLY A 159 11.91 -6.21 -8.21
N GLY A 160 11.23 -6.66 -9.28
CA GLY A 160 9.92 -6.11 -9.65
C GLY A 160 10.05 -4.69 -10.22
N LEU A 161 9.01 -3.88 -10.04
CA LEU A 161 9.00 -2.44 -10.32
C LEU A 161 9.27 -1.65 -9.02
N PRO A 162 10.47 -1.08 -8.83
CA PRO A 162 10.76 -0.25 -7.66
C PRO A 162 9.99 1.06 -7.70
N GLY A 163 9.58 1.55 -6.53
CA GLY A 163 8.82 2.79 -6.44
C GLY A 163 8.03 2.92 -5.16
N VAL A 164 7.25 3.99 -5.08
CA VAL A 164 6.29 4.26 -4.02
C VAL A 164 4.90 4.08 -4.57
N TYR A 165 4.09 3.25 -3.91
CA TYR A 165 2.71 2.98 -4.28
C TYR A 165 1.80 3.44 -3.15
N VAL A 166 0.77 4.21 -3.46
CA VAL A 166 -0.20 4.68 -2.48
C VAL A 166 -1.58 4.22 -2.88
N PHE A 167 -2.25 3.53 -1.96
CA PHE A 167 -3.62 3.06 -2.13
C PHE A 167 -4.51 3.72 -1.09
N ALA A 168 -5.65 4.25 -1.52
CA ALA A 168 -6.66 4.79 -0.61
C ALA A 168 -7.79 3.77 -0.41
N LYS A 169 -8.31 3.70 0.81
CA LYS A 169 -9.39 2.78 1.17
C LYS A 169 -10.60 3.01 0.25
N THR A 170 -11.17 1.94 -0.28
CA THR A 170 -12.30 1.90 -1.24
C THR A 170 -12.04 2.53 -2.61
N VAL A 171 -10.88 3.14 -2.84
CA VAL A 171 -10.56 3.85 -4.09
C VAL A 171 -9.50 3.11 -4.90
N GLY A 172 -8.53 2.47 -4.27
CA GLY A 172 -7.45 1.79 -4.99
C GLY A 172 -6.21 2.67 -5.20
N PRO A 173 -5.46 2.47 -6.29
CA PRO A 173 -4.19 3.16 -6.53
C PRO A 173 -4.39 4.66 -6.81
N VAL A 174 -4.05 5.50 -5.83
CA VAL A 174 -4.16 6.96 -5.92
C VAL A 174 -2.84 7.63 -6.29
N ALA A 175 -1.71 6.98 -6.02
CA ALA A 175 -0.42 7.42 -6.54
C ALA A 175 0.53 6.25 -6.82
N ILE A 176 1.29 6.34 -7.90
CA ILE A 176 2.40 5.43 -8.23
C ILE A 176 3.58 6.27 -8.66
N ARG A 177 4.71 6.15 -7.97
CA ARG A 177 5.92 6.94 -8.23
C ARG A 177 7.11 6.02 -8.41
N THR A 178 7.59 5.91 -9.63
CA THR A 178 8.82 5.21 -9.97
C THR A 178 9.93 6.23 -10.25
N ASN A 179 11.11 5.77 -10.65
CA ASN A 179 12.19 6.68 -11.06
C ASN A 179 11.92 7.41 -12.39
N SER A 180 10.93 6.94 -13.17
CA SER A 180 10.72 7.42 -14.54
C SER A 180 9.28 7.87 -14.81
N VAL A 181 8.33 7.42 -13.99
CA VAL A 181 6.90 7.69 -14.15
C VAL A 181 6.30 8.07 -12.81
N THR A 182 5.46 9.09 -12.83
CA THR A 182 4.55 9.40 -11.73
C THR A 182 3.12 9.27 -12.24
N LEU A 183 2.25 8.67 -11.45
CA LEU A 183 0.80 8.75 -11.58
C LEU A 183 0.30 9.37 -10.29
N ASP A 184 -0.44 10.47 -10.38
CA ASP A 184 -1.07 11.14 -9.24
C ASP A 184 -2.54 11.42 -9.54
N LEU A 185 -3.44 11.10 -8.62
CA LEU A 185 -4.87 11.13 -8.88
C LEU A 185 -5.39 12.57 -9.03
N VAL A 186 -6.09 12.83 -10.13
CA VAL A 186 -6.79 14.11 -10.36
C VAL A 186 -8.32 13.97 -10.32
N ALA A 187 -8.84 12.75 -10.53
CA ALA A 187 -10.25 12.42 -10.29
C ALA A 187 -10.49 10.90 -10.19
N PRO A 188 -11.31 10.42 -9.25
CA PRO A 188 -11.97 9.11 -9.32
C PRO A 188 -13.24 9.22 -10.16
N TRP A 189 -13.67 8.09 -10.73
CA TRP A 189 -14.93 8.00 -11.47
C TRP A 189 -15.70 6.74 -11.08
#